data_AF-A0A7C8D3R4-F1
#
_entry.id   AF-A0A7C8D3R4-F1
#
_cell.length_a   1.000
_cell.length_b   1.000
_cell.length_c   1.000
_cell.angle_alpha   90.00
_cell.angle_beta   90.00
_cell.angle_gamma   90.00
#
_symmetry.space_group_name_H-M   'P 1'
#
loop_
_entity.id
_entity.type
_entity.pdbx_description
1 polymer ?
#
loop_
_entity_poly.entity_id
_entity_poly.type
_entity_poly.pdbx_seq_one_letter_code
_entity_poly.pdbx_strand_id
1 'polypeptide(L)' 'MASRVIAVDGGVRHLRHLNIIPDVIVGDLDSASDSDLDWGQENGAEIIHLKDQDTSDLAKALNLCNERKWSHIQI' A
#
# COMPACT_ATOMS: atom_id res chain seq x y z
N MET A 1 8.22 16.05 -11.03
CA MET A 1 7.11 15.09 -10.86
C MET A 1 7.38 14.32 -9.59
N ALA A 2 6.40 14.18 -8.69
CA ALA A 2 6.56 13.36 -7.50
C ALA A 2 6.04 11.96 -7.84
N SER A 3 6.90 10.95 -7.70
CA SER A 3 6.51 9.55 -7.80
C SER A 3 6.12 9.07 -6.41
N ARG A 4 5.09 8.23 -6.31
CA ARG A 4 4.67 7.59 -5.05
C ARG A 4 4.78 6.08 -5.18
N VAL A 5 5.18 5.44 -4.09
CA VAL A 5 5.24 3.99 -3.96
C VAL A 5 4.10 3.53 -3.07
N ILE A 6 3.29 2.61 -3.57
CA ILE A 6 2.15 2.05 -2.85
C ILE A 6 2.43 0.58 -2.63
N ALA A 7 2.47 0.15 -1.38
CA ALA A 7 2.43 -1.26 -1.02
C ALA A 7 0.99 -1.75 -1.04
N VAL A 8 0.71 -2.79 -1.81
CA VAL A 8 -0.59 -3.47 -1.82
C VAL A 8 -0.48 -4.70 -0.93
N ASP A 9 -1.20 -4.68 0.19
CA ASP A 9 -1.29 -5.77 1.18
C ASP A 9 0.11 -6.34 1.52
N GLY A 10 0.39 -7.64 1.27
CA GLY A 10 1.69 -8.28 1.52
C GLY A 10 2.88 -7.69 0.72
N GLY A 11 2.63 -6.75 -0.21
CA GLY A 11 3.66 -6.00 -0.92
C GLY A 11 4.60 -5.21 0.00
N VAL A 12 4.12 -4.78 1.18
CA VAL A 12 4.95 -4.07 2.17
C VAL A 12 6.17 -4.90 2.59
N ARG A 13 6.03 -6.22 2.71
CA ARG A 13 7.13 -7.12 3.08
C ARG A 13 8.26 -7.13 2.05
N HIS A 14 7.91 -7.03 0.77
CA HIS A 14 8.90 -6.97 -0.32
C HIS A 14 9.63 -5.64 -0.29
N LEU A 15 8.89 -4.54 -0.13
CA LEU A 15 9.48 -3.20 0.00
C LEU A 15 10.41 -3.08 1.21
N ARG A 16 10.01 -3.66 2.35
CA ARG A 16 10.85 -3.75 3.56
C ARG A 16 12.17 -4.48 3.29
N HIS A 17 12.14 -5.62 2.59
CA HIS A 17 13.37 -6.34 2.21
C HIS A 17 14.28 -5.53 1.27
N LEU A 18 13.69 -4.69 0.42
CA LEU A 18 14.41 -3.80 -0.49
C LEU A 18 14.82 -2.48 0.17
N ASN A 19 14.43 -2.26 1.44
CA ASN A 19 14.62 -1.02 2.17
C ASN A 19 14.04 0.21 1.42
N ILE A 20 12.93 0.01 0.71
CA ILE A 20 12.16 1.04 0.01
C ILE A 20 10.96 1.37 0.89
N ILE A 21 10.85 2.61 1.36
CA ILE A 21 9.74 3.04 2.21
C ILE A 21 8.53 3.35 1.31
N PRO A 22 7.37 2.68 1.50
CA PRO A 22 6.15 3.05 0.79
C PRO A 22 5.60 4.39 1.31
N ASP A 23 4.98 5.16 0.43
CA ASP A 23 4.16 6.32 0.83
C ASP A 23 2.83 5.87 1.42
N VAL A 24 2.26 4.78 0.88
CA VAL A 24 0.96 4.25 1.27
C VAL A 24 1.01 2.73 1.34
N ILE A 25 0.39 2.14 2.35
CA ILE A 25 0.12 0.71 2.46
C ILE A 25 -1.40 0.53 2.41
N VAL A 26 -1.91 -0.25 1.46
CA VAL A 26 -3.36 -0.41 1.24
C VAL A 26 -3.73 -1.88 1.02
N GLY A 27 -4.82 -2.32 1.63
CA GLY A 27 -5.34 -3.69 1.51
C GLY A 27 -6.28 -4.02 2.67
N ASP A 28 -6.74 -5.25 2.76
CA ASP A 28 -7.32 -5.79 4.01
C ASP A 28 -6.25 -6.13 5.06
N LEU A 29 -4.97 -6.11 4.67
CA LEU A 29 -3.79 -6.27 5.51
C LEU A 29 -3.76 -7.64 6.22
N ASP A 30 -4.37 -8.66 5.63
CA ASP A 30 -4.40 -10.01 6.20
C ASP A 30 -3.10 -10.79 5.94
N SER A 31 -2.34 -10.38 4.92
CA SER A 31 -1.08 -10.99 4.53
C SER A 31 0.15 -10.18 4.98
N ALA A 32 -0.06 -8.94 5.42
CA ALA A 32 0.96 -8.13 6.08
C ALA A 32 1.07 -8.51 7.56
N SER A 33 2.30 -8.67 8.06
CA SER A 33 2.49 -8.89 9.50
C SER A 33 2.40 -7.57 10.27
N ASP A 34 2.02 -7.58 11.55
CA ASP A 34 2.03 -6.39 12.41
C ASP A 34 3.38 -5.65 12.33
N SER A 35 4.49 -6.40 12.35
CA SER A 35 5.84 -5.82 12.24
C SER A 35 6.14 -5.13 10.90
N ASP A 36 5.45 -5.49 9.82
CA ASP A 36 5.60 -4.85 8.52
C ASP A 36 4.79 -3.54 8.47
N LEU A 37 3.60 -3.55 9.07
CA LEU A 37 2.74 -2.38 9.23
C LEU A 37 3.41 -1.35 10.15
N ASP A 38 3.91 -1.79 11.30
CA ASP A 38 4.65 -0.95 12.25
C ASP A 38 5.86 -0.31 11.57
N TRP A 39 6.65 -1.11 10.84
CA TRP A 39 7.80 -0.60 10.09
C TRP A 39 7.39 0.47 9.07
N GLY A 40 6.31 0.25 8.32
CA GLY A 40 5.80 1.25 7.38
C GLY A 40 5.35 2.53 8.08
N GLN A 41 4.57 2.41 9.14
CA GLN A 41 4.03 3.54 9.90
C GLN A 41 5.15 4.36 10.57
N GLU A 42 6.14 3.70 11.17
CA GLU A 42 7.31 4.35 11.77
C GLU A 42 8.14 5.13 10.75
N ASN A 43 8.14 4.69 9.49
CA ASN A 43 8.82 5.36 8.39
C ASN A 43 7.93 6.38 7.65
N GLY A 44 6.72 6.64 8.15
CA GLY A 44 5.83 7.68 7.64
C GLY A 44 4.84 7.24 6.55
N ALA A 45 4.67 5.94 6.32
CA ALA A 45 3.67 5.43 5.39
C ALA A 45 2.24 5.65 5.92
N GLU A 46 1.33 6.05 5.03
CA GLU A 46 -0.11 6.09 5.32
C GLU A 46 -0.68 4.67 5.23
N ILE A 47 -1.26 4.15 6.31
CA ILE A 47 -1.91 2.83 6.33
C ILE A 47 -3.40 2.98 6.07
N ILE A 48 -3.90 2.36 5.00
CA ILE A 48 -5.30 2.38 4.59
C ILE A 48 -5.83 0.95 4.61
N HIS A 49 -6.53 0.61 5.70
CA HIS A 49 -7.17 -0.69 5.85
C HIS A 49 -8.56 -0.67 5.21
N LEU A 50 -8.73 -1.47 4.15
CA LEU A 50 -9.99 -1.66 3.43
C LEU A 50 -10.49 -3.10 3.60
N LYS A 51 -11.45 -3.26 4.51
CA LYS A 51 -12.05 -4.56 4.89
C LYS A 51 -13.00 -5.17 3.86
N ASP A 52 -13.23 -4.48 2.74
CA ASP A 52 -14.08 -5.02 1.67
C ASP A 52 -13.44 -6.30 1.12
N GLN A 53 -14.18 -7.41 1.14
CA GLN A 53 -13.72 -8.71 0.65
C GLN A 53 -14.27 -8.99 -0.77
N ASP A 54 -15.13 -8.13 -1.31
CA ASP A 54 -15.71 -8.30 -2.64
C ASP A 54 -14.76 -7.80 -3.75
N THR A 55 -13.73 -7.04 -3.39
CA THR A 55 -12.74 -6.47 -4.31
C THR A 55 -11.32 -6.95 -3.98
N SER A 56 -10.50 -7.22 -5.00
CA SER A 56 -9.09 -7.58 -4.80
C SER A 56 -8.28 -6.39 -4.28
N ASP A 57 -7.19 -6.64 -3.56
CA ASP A 57 -6.38 -5.55 -3.01
C ASP A 57 -5.78 -4.64 -4.09
N LEU A 58 -5.47 -5.19 -5.27
CA LEU A 58 -5.07 -4.39 -6.42
C LEU A 58 -6.21 -3.47 -6.88
N ALA A 59 -7.45 -3.97 -6.94
CA ALA A 59 -8.60 -3.14 -7.30
C ALA A 59 -8.81 -2.02 -6.29
N LYS A 60 -8.68 -2.31 -4.99
CA LYS A 60 -8.72 -1.31 -3.91
C LYS A 60 -7.63 -0.24 -4.09
N ALA A 61 -6.41 -0.65 -4.40
CA ALA A 61 -5.30 0.27 -4.65
C ALA A 61 -5.54 1.15 -5.87
N LEU A 62 -6.05 0.59 -6.98
CA LEU A 62 -6.39 1.35 -8.18
C LEU A 62 -7.56 2.33 -7.94
N ASN A 63 -8.57 1.92 -7.18
CA ASN A 63 -9.67 2.80 -6.77
C ASN A 63 -9.15 3.97 -5.94
N LEU A 64 -8.26 3.71 -4.98
CA LEU A 64 -7.58 4.75 -4.21
C LEU A 64 -6.80 5.71 -5.13
N CYS A 65 -6.04 5.19 -6.10
CA CYS A 65 -5.32 6.03 -7.07
C CYS A 65 -6.29 6.94 -7.85
N ASN A 66 -7.44 6.40 -8.26
CA ASN A 66 -8.46 7.13 -8.98
C ASN A 66 -9.12 8.23 -8.11
N GLU A 67 -9.46 7.91 -6.86
CA GLU A 67 -10.00 8.88 -5.89
C GLU A 67 -9.02 10.04 -5.62
N ARG A 68 -7.72 9.72 -5.52
CA ARG A 68 -6.64 10.69 -5.34
C ARG A 68 -6.24 11.41 -6.64
N LYS A 69 -6.88 11.09 -7.77
CA LYS A 69 -6.64 11.65 -9.10
C LYS A 69 -5.20 11.46 -9.59
N TRP A 70 -4.61 10.30 -9.34
CA TRP A 70 -3.30 9.94 -9.90
C TRP A 70 -3.47 9.40 -11.32
N SER A 71 -2.82 10.08 -12.26
CA SER A 71 -3.04 9.87 -13.70
C SER A 71 -2.08 8.90 -14.37
N HIS A 72 -0.97 8.55 -13.72
CA HIS A 72 0.02 7.61 -14.23
C HIS A 72 0.31 6.56 -13.17
N ILE A 73 0.02 5.30 -13.50
CA ILE A 73 0.14 4.16 -12.60
C ILE A 73 1.00 3.11 -13.30
N GLN A 74 2.00 2.61 -12.58
CA GLN A 74 2.84 1.50 -12.99
C GLN A 74 2.82 0.45 -11.88
N ILE A 75 2.63 -0.81 -12.26
CA ILE A 75 2.56 -1.98 -11.38
C ILE A 75 3.75 -2.88 -11.67
#